data_AF-A0A1X2FJ01-F1
#
_entry.id   AF-A0A1X2FJ01-F1
#
_cell.length_a   1.000
_cell.length_b   1.000
_cell.length_c   1.000
_cell.angle_alpha   90.00
_cell.angle_beta   90.00
_cell.angle_gamma   90.00
#
_symmetry.space_group_name_H-M   'P 1'
#
loop_
_entity.id
_entity.type
_entity.pdbx_description
1 polymer ?
#
loop_
_entity_poly.entity_id
_entity_poly.type
_entity_poly.pdbx_seq_one_letter_code
_entity_poly.pdbx_strand_id
1 'polypeptide(L)'
;MRNATISAQAPSYAPDGSQGYCLTVTGERPASGWTVSGWIHVGDDGRTVYASIDGAPSQSVGTVASPAELTIDWIDRHADEIQRPF
;
A
#
# COMPACT_ATOMS: atom_id res chain seq x y z
N MET A 1 -10.57 5.42 -14.16
CA MET A 1 -10.43 4.83 -12.82
C MET A 1 -10.46 3.32 -13.00
N ARG A 2 -9.39 2.62 -12.63
CA ARG A 2 -9.43 1.16 -12.59
C ARG A 2 -10.24 0.81 -11.33
N ASN A 3 -11.37 0.12 -11.47
CA ASN A 3 -12.21 -0.30 -10.34
C ASN A 3 -11.44 -1.32 -9.48
N ALA A 4 -10.58 -0.84 -8.58
CA ALA A 4 -9.87 -1.67 -7.64
C ALA A 4 -9.92 -1.07 -6.23
N THR A 5 -10.23 -1.91 -5.26
CA THR A 5 -10.24 -1.55 -3.84
C THR A 5 -8.91 -1.97 -3.23
N ILE A 6 -8.32 -1.12 -2.38
CA ILE A 6 -7.20 -1.49 -1.51
C ILE A 6 -7.73 -1.72 -0.11
N SER A 7 -7.23 -2.76 0.55
CA SER A 7 -7.27 -2.88 2.00
C SER A 7 -5.85 -3.05 2.54
N ALA A 8 -5.61 -2.51 3.73
CA ALA A 8 -4.33 -2.55 4.40
C ALA A 8 -4.46 -3.22 5.76
N GLN A 9 -3.48 -4.02 6.13
CA GLN A 9 -3.43 -4.65 7.45
C GLN A 9 -1.99 -4.61 8.00
N ALA A 10 -1.85 -4.17 9.25
CA ALA A 10 -0.57 -4.26 9.94
C ALA A 10 -0.19 -5.74 10.18
N PRO A 11 1.09 -6.10 10.09
CA PRO A 11 1.54 -7.44 10.39
C PRO A 11 1.40 -7.75 11.89
N SER A 12 1.23 -9.04 12.24
CA SER A 12 1.03 -9.47 13.63
C SER A 12 2.21 -9.17 14.55
N TYR A 13 3.43 -9.06 14.03
CA TYR A 13 4.63 -8.72 14.78
C TYR A 13 4.84 -7.20 14.99
N ALA A 14 4.07 -6.35 14.30
CA ALA A 14 4.08 -4.90 14.44
C ALA A 14 2.64 -4.35 14.26
N PRO A 15 1.73 -4.64 15.22
CA PRO A 15 0.30 -4.33 15.09
C PRO A 15 0.01 -2.83 15.09
N ASP A 16 0.97 -2.01 15.50
CA ASP A 16 0.93 -0.55 15.44
C ASP A 16 1.27 0.03 14.06
N GLY A 17 1.58 -0.83 13.08
CA GLY A 17 1.95 -0.42 11.73
C GLY A 17 3.36 0.14 11.59
N SER A 18 4.19 0.07 12.65
CA SER A 18 5.56 0.60 12.66
C SER A 18 6.50 -0.04 11.62
N GLN A 19 6.11 -1.18 11.04
CA GLN A 19 6.85 -1.89 9.99
C GLN A 19 6.16 -1.82 8.62
N GLY A 20 5.12 -1.00 8.49
CA GLY A 20 4.29 -0.92 7.30
C GLY A 20 3.09 -1.85 7.33
N TYR A 21 2.47 -2.06 6.16
CA TYR A 21 1.21 -2.77 6.01
C TYR A 21 1.25 -3.75 4.84
N CYS A 22 0.64 -4.92 5.04
CA CYS A 22 0.21 -5.80 3.97
C CYS A 22 -0.89 -5.09 3.18
N LEU A 23 -0.76 -5.02 1.86
CA LEU A 23 -1.82 -4.57 0.97
C LEU A 23 -2.53 -5.76 0.35
N THR A 24 -3.85 -5.67 0.24
CA THR A 24 -4.65 -6.52 -0.65
C THR A 24 -5.34 -5.61 -1.65
N VAL A 25 -5.10 -5.85 -2.95
CA VAL A 25 -5.71 -5.07 -4.03
C VAL A 25 -6.66 -5.99 -4.78
N THR A 26 -7.93 -5.62 -4.83
CA THR A 26 -8.97 -6.41 -5.51
C THR A 26 -9.59 -5.58 -6.62
N GLY A 27 -9.46 -6.05 -7.86
CA GLY A 27 -10.08 -5.42 -9.03
C GLY A 27 -11.22 -6.25 -9.62
N GLU A 28 -12.15 -5.57 -10.30
CA GLU A 28 -13.41 -6.19 -10.74
C GLU A 28 -13.38 -6.83 -12.15
N ARG A 29 -12.27 -6.80 -12.91
CA ARG A 29 -12.32 -7.14 -14.35
C ARG A 29 -11.13 -7.97 -14.89
N PRO A 30 -11.36 -9.01 -15.74
CA PRO A 30 -12.66 -9.49 -16.25
C PRO A 30 -13.23 -10.71 -15.50
N ALA A 31 -14.58 -10.74 -15.37
CA ALA A 31 -15.50 -11.82 -14.96
C ALA A 31 -15.28 -12.56 -13.62
N SER A 32 -14.04 -12.77 -13.18
CA SER A 32 -13.71 -13.46 -11.93
C SER A 32 -13.11 -12.54 -10.86
N GLY A 33 -12.98 -11.24 -11.17
CA GLY A 33 -12.14 -10.34 -10.41
C GLY A 33 -10.68 -10.79 -10.41
N TRP A 34 -9.81 -9.99 -9.80
CA TRP A 34 -8.45 -10.39 -9.46
C TRP A 34 -8.12 -9.87 -8.07
N THR A 35 -7.30 -10.62 -7.34
CA THR A 35 -6.75 -10.19 -6.06
C THR A 35 -5.25 -10.41 -6.09
N VAL A 36 -4.50 -9.36 -5.80
CA VAL A 36 -3.04 -9.44 -5.63
C VAL A 36 -2.67 -8.86 -4.27
N SER A 37 -1.52 -9.27 -3.75
CA SER A 37 -0.98 -8.75 -2.50
C SER A 37 0.14 -7.75 -2.77
N GLY A 38 0.42 -6.92 -1.77
CA GLY A 38 1.54 -6.00 -1.80
C GLY A 38 2.03 -5.66 -0.40
N TRP A 39 3.01 -4.79 -0.36
CA TRP A 39 3.55 -4.23 0.86
C TRP A 39 3.73 -2.73 0.70
N ILE A 40 3.44 -1.97 1.75
CA ILE A 40 3.73 -0.55 1.84
C ILE A 40 4.48 -0.24 3.13
N HIS A 41 5.53 0.57 3.04
CA HIS A 41 6.36 0.97 4.18
C HIS A 41 6.98 2.34 3.97
N VAL A 42 7.45 2.93 5.08
CA VAL A 42 8.32 4.12 5.03
C VAL A 42 9.75 3.65 4.88
N GLY A 43 10.47 4.22 3.92
CA GLY A 43 11.87 3.90 3.67
C GLY A 43 12.80 4.38 4.79
N ASP A 44 14.07 3.99 4.68
CA ASP A 44 15.10 4.26 5.70
C ASP A 44 15.37 5.76 5.94
N ASP A 45 14.96 6.63 5.01
CA ASP A 45 15.01 8.09 5.17
C ASP A 45 13.96 8.63 6.16
N GLY A 46 13.05 7.77 6.63
CA GLY A 46 11.98 8.07 7.57
C GLY A 46 10.87 8.93 6.99
N ARG A 47 10.82 9.13 5.66
CA ARG A 47 9.87 10.05 5.01
C ARG A 47 9.25 9.49 3.74
N THR A 48 10.02 8.84 2.87
CA THR A 48 9.52 8.39 1.58
C THR A 48 8.71 7.12 1.77
N VAL A 49 7.49 7.08 1.23
CA VAL A 49 6.63 5.90 1.28
C VAL A 49 6.83 5.10 0.00
N TYR A 50 7.11 3.80 0.17
CA TYR A 50 7.30 2.86 -0.92
C TYR A 50 6.23 1.77 -0.89
N ALA A 51 5.71 1.42 -2.07
CA ALA A 51 4.81 0.29 -2.25
C ALA A 51 5.33 -0.67 -3.33
N SER A 52 5.11 -1.97 -3.10
CA SER A 52 5.34 -3.05 -4.05
C SER A 52 4.07 -3.90 -4.11
N ILE A 53 3.59 -4.21 -5.31
CA ILE A 53 2.32 -4.94 -5.53
C ILE A 53 2.59 -6.04 -6.56
N ASP A 54 2.08 -7.25 -6.32
CA ASP A 54 2.21 -8.44 -7.19
C ASP A 54 3.67 -8.76 -7.60
N GLY A 55 4.61 -8.53 -6.69
CA GLY A 55 6.04 -8.77 -6.95
C GLY A 55 6.71 -7.73 -7.86
N ALA A 56 6.01 -6.65 -8.24
CA ALA A 56 6.63 -5.51 -8.91
C ALA A 56 7.67 -4.84 -8.00
N PRO A 57 8.74 -4.23 -8.55
CA PRO A 57 9.71 -3.49 -7.76
C PRO A 57 9.05 -2.38 -6.94
N SER A 58 9.56 -2.14 -5.72
CA SER A 58 9.08 -1.04 -4.87
C SER A 58 9.20 0.31 -5.57
N GLN A 59 8.13 1.10 -5.55
CA GLN A 59 8.08 2.45 -6.11
C GLN A 59 7.64 3.46 -5.06
N SER A 60 8.11 4.71 -5.20
CA SER A 60 7.65 5.79 -4.34
C SER A 60 6.22 6.18 -4.69
N VAL A 61 5.37 6.23 -3.67
CA VAL A 61 3.92 6.50 -3.78
C VAL A 61 3.49 7.68 -2.91
N GLY A 62 4.44 8.43 -2.36
CA GLY A 62 4.16 9.57 -1.50
C GLY A 62 5.23 9.81 -0.45
N THR A 63 4.96 10.76 0.44
CA THR A 63 5.83 11.11 1.57
C THR A 63 5.01 11.35 2.83
N VAL A 64 5.62 11.10 3.97
CA VAL A 64 5.11 11.39 5.32
C VAL A 64 6.12 12.26 6.07
N ALA A 65 5.68 13.02 7.08
CA ALA A 65 6.61 13.80 7.90
C ALA A 65 7.36 12.93 8.91
N SER A 66 6.79 11.79 9.30
CA SER A 66 7.42 10.77 10.14
C SER A 66 6.82 9.38 9.90
N PRO A 67 7.50 8.27 10.27
CA PRO A 67 6.99 6.92 10.06
C PRO A 67 5.62 6.65 10.68
N ALA A 68 5.31 7.30 11.81
CA ALA A 68 4.03 7.14 12.52
C ALA A 68 2.82 7.69 11.74
N GLU A 69 3.03 8.52 10.71
CA GLU A 69 1.95 9.05 9.88
C GLU A 69 1.49 8.07 8.78
N LEU A 70 2.27 7.01 8.51
CA LEU A 70 1.82 5.93 7.65
C LEU A 70 0.75 5.12 8.39
N THR A 71 -0.50 5.45 8.10
CA THR A 71 -1.72 4.88 8.71
C THR A 71 -2.63 4.32 7.62
N ILE A 72 -3.63 3.52 8.01
CA ILE A 72 -4.66 3.03 7.08
C ILE A 72 -5.38 4.22 6.40
N ASP A 73 -5.73 5.27 7.14
CA ASP A 73 -6.33 6.50 6.59
C ASP A 73 -5.39 7.23 5.61
N TRP A 74 -4.07 7.14 5.79
CA TRP A 74 -3.13 7.66 4.80
C TRP A 74 -3.17 6.81 3.53
N ILE A 75 -3.17 5.48 3.66
CA ILE A 75 -3.22 4.53 2.53
C ILE A 75 -4.48 4.74 1.70
N ASP A 76 -5.64 4.86 2.35
CA ASP A 76 -6.93 5.06 1.66
C ASP A 76 -6.95 6.38 0.86
N ARG A 77 -6.36 7.45 1.41
CA ARG A 77 -6.25 8.74 0.71
C ARG A 77 -5.29 8.73 -0.48
N HIS A 78 -4.31 7.83 -0.48
CA HIS A 78 -3.31 7.70 -1.55
C HIS A 78 -3.52 6.45 -2.41
N ALA A 79 -4.70 5.82 -2.34
CA ALA A 79 -5.00 4.56 -3.03
C ALA A 79 -4.74 4.64 -4.54
N ASP A 80 -5.10 5.76 -5.20
CA ASP A 80 -4.85 5.97 -6.63
C ASP A 80 -3.34 5.99 -6.96
N GLU A 81 -2.52 6.60 -6.12
CA GLU A 81 -1.07 6.69 -6.32
C GLU A 81 -0.40 5.34 -6.09
N ILE A 82 -0.89 4.58 -5.11
CA ILE A 82 -0.43 3.21 -4.81
C ILE A 82 -0.78 2.25 -5.96
N GLN A 83 -1.93 2.43 -6.62
CA GLN A 83 -2.35 1.59 -7.75
C GLN A 83 -1.77 2.04 -9.09
N ARG A 84 -1.31 3.28 -9.25
CA ARG A 84 -0.77 3.79 -10.53
C ARG A 84 0.33 2.92 -11.17
N PRO A 85 1.27 2.33 -10.41
CA PRO A 85 2.28 1.42 -10.94
C PRO A 85 1.71 0.10 -11.49
N PHE A 86 0.45 -0.21 -11.18
CA PHE A 86 -0.22 -1.48 -11.43
C PHE A 86 -1.27 -1.36 -12.54
#